data_AF-A0AAV2BD26-F1
#
_entry.id   AF-A0AAV2BD26-F1
#
_cell.length_a   1.000
_cell.length_b   1.000
_cell.length_c   1.000
_cell.angle_alpha   90.00
_cell.angle_beta   90.00
_cell.angle_gamma   90.00
#
_symmetry.space_group_name_H-M   'P 1'
#
loop_
_entity.id
_entity.type
_entity.pdbx_description
1 polymer ?
#
loop_
_entity_poly.entity_id
_entity_poly.type
_entity_poly.pdbx_seq_one_letter_code
_entity_poly.pdbx_strand_id
1 'polypeptide(L)'
;MSVTNAISGITAVGGLLIMGGGVLPHTIPQTLGAAATFLSTINICGGFLVTKRMLDMFRRPTDPPEYNYLYAIPGRFLVVLQHINLVI
;
A
#
# COMPACT_ATOMS: atom_id res chain seq x y z
N MET A 1 -5.78 15.16 -4.90
CA MET A 1 -5.90 14.29 -6.10
C MET A 1 -4.93 13.12 -6.08
N SER A 2 -3.63 13.30 -5.79
CA SER A 2 -2.65 12.19 -5.80
C SER A 2 -2.79 11.19 -4.64
N VAL A 3 -2.91 11.67 -3.38
CA VAL A 3 -3.09 10.79 -2.20
C VAL A 3 -4.37 9.95 -2.30
N THR A 4 -5.48 10.57 -2.70
CA THR A 4 -6.76 9.87 -2.90
C THR A 4 -6.67 8.79 -3.99
N ASN A 5 -5.81 8.97 -5.00
CA ASN A 5 -5.54 7.94 -6.00
C ASN A 5 -4.67 6.79 -5.45
N ALA A 6 -3.69 7.09 -4.60
CA ALA A 6 -2.91 6.05 -3.94
C ALA A 6 -3.79 5.17 -3.02
N ILE A 7 -4.71 5.81 -2.28
CA ILE A 7 -5.64 5.14 -1.36
C ILE A 7 -6.66 4.27 -2.11
N SER A 8 -7.13 4.68 -3.30
CA SER A 8 -8.06 3.87 -4.10
C SER A 8 -7.47 2.52 -4.54
N GLY A 9 -6.14 2.36 -4.44
CA GLY A 9 -5.45 1.07 -4.56
C GLY A 9 -5.88 0.01 -3.55
N ILE A 10 -6.70 0.34 -2.53
CA ILE A 10 -7.30 -0.63 -1.59
C ILE A 10 -8.13 -1.73 -2.27
N THR A 11 -8.49 -1.54 -3.54
CA THR A 11 -9.03 -2.59 -4.42
C THR A 11 -8.18 -3.87 -4.45
N ALA A 12 -6.88 -3.79 -4.11
CA ALA A 12 -6.00 -4.94 -3.92
C ALA A 12 -6.56 -5.96 -2.91
N VAL A 13 -7.25 -5.49 -1.85
CA VAL A 13 -7.88 -6.35 -0.83
C VAL A 13 -8.96 -7.22 -1.47
N GLY A 14 -9.76 -6.67 -2.38
CA GLY A 14 -10.78 -7.44 -3.11
C GLY A 14 -10.17 -8.54 -3.99
N GLY A 15 -9.07 -8.24 -4.68
CA GLY A 15 -8.33 -9.25 -5.45
C GLY A 15 -7.72 -10.34 -4.56
N LEU A 16 -7.13 -9.97 -3.42
CA LEU A 16 -6.56 -10.89 -2.43
C LEU A 16 -7.60 -11.88 -1.87
N LEU A 17 -8.85 -11.45 -1.69
CA LEU A 17 -9.94 -12.31 -1.22
C LEU A 17 -10.40 -13.33 -2.27
N ILE A 18 -10.23 -13.04 -3.55
CA ILE A 18 -10.63 -13.92 -4.67
C ILE A 18 -9.47 -14.86 -5.07
N MET A 19 -8.23 -14.43 -4.86
CA MET A 19 -7.06 -15.26 -5.11
C MET A 19 -7.07 -16.52 -4.24
N GLY A 20 -6.63 -17.62 -4.82
CA GLY A 20 -6.57 -18.95 -4.20
C GLY A 20 -6.02 -19.98 -5.17
N GLY A 21 -5.94 -21.25 -4.75
CA GLY A 21 -5.50 -22.36 -5.62
C GLY A 21 -4.02 -22.73 -5.53
N GLY A 22 -3.25 -22.14 -4.61
CA GLY A 22 -1.81 -22.44 -4.46
C GLY A 22 -0.94 -21.41 -5.18
N VAL A 23 0.18 -21.85 -5.79
CA VAL A 23 1.15 -20.94 -6.44
C VAL A 23 0.61 -20.37 -7.75
N LEU A 24 -0.20 -21.14 -8.48
CA LEU A 24 -0.79 -20.74 -9.74
C LEU A 24 -2.32 -20.75 -9.65
N PRO A 25 -3.00 -19.79 -10.30
CA PRO A 25 -4.45 -19.79 -10.38
C PRO A 25 -4.93 -20.94 -11.27
N HIS A 26 -5.99 -21.63 -10.84
CA HIS A 26 -6.61 -22.73 -11.57
C HIS A 26 -7.93 -22.35 -12.24
N THR A 27 -8.57 -21.28 -11.77
CA THR A 27 -9.88 -20.83 -12.27
C THR A 27 -9.83 -19.40 -12.80
N ILE A 28 -10.78 -19.05 -13.67
CA ILE A 28 -10.91 -17.70 -14.24
C ILE A 28 -11.06 -16.61 -13.16
N PRO A 29 -11.86 -16.78 -12.09
CA PRO A 29 -11.92 -15.78 -11.02
C PRO A 29 -10.56 -15.56 -10.34
N GLN A 30 -9.77 -16.62 -10.13
CA GLN A 30 -8.46 -16.51 -9.50
C GLN A 30 -7.45 -15.76 -10.38
N THR A 31 -7.47 -15.98 -11.70
CA THR A 31 -6.60 -15.22 -12.63
C THR A 31 -6.97 -13.74 -12.65
N LEU A 32 -8.27 -13.42 -12.65
CA LEU A 32 -8.75 -12.04 -12.58
C LEU A 32 -8.43 -11.40 -11.23
N GLY A 33 -8.53 -12.15 -10.12
CA GLY A 33 -8.12 -11.69 -8.79
C GLY A 33 -6.63 -11.34 -8.73
N ALA A 34 -5.77 -12.19 -9.30
CA ALA A 34 -4.34 -11.92 -9.40
C ALA A 34 -4.03 -10.69 -10.26
N ALA A 35 -4.68 -10.55 -11.41
CA ALA A 35 -4.54 -9.37 -12.27
C ALA A 35 -5.01 -8.09 -11.56
N ALA A 36 -6.14 -8.15 -10.83
CA ALA A 36 -6.67 -7.03 -10.06
C ALA A 36 -5.67 -6.59 -8.98
N THR A 37 -5.16 -7.52 -8.15
CA THR A 37 -4.16 -7.21 -7.12
C THR A 37 -2.88 -6.64 -7.72
N PHE A 38 -2.42 -7.16 -8.87
CA PHE A 38 -1.26 -6.61 -9.57
C PHE A 38 -1.47 -5.16 -10.00
N LEU A 39 -2.58 -4.86 -10.69
CA LEU A 39 -2.89 -3.49 -11.14
C LEU A 39 -3.09 -2.53 -9.95
N SER A 40 -3.76 -2.97 -8.89
CA SER A 40 -3.92 -2.19 -7.67
C SER A 40 -2.58 -1.88 -7.01
N THR A 41 -1.63 -2.82 -7.02
CA THR A 41 -0.27 -2.61 -6.48
C THR A 41 0.47 -1.52 -7.26
N ILE A 42 0.36 -1.50 -8.59
CA ILE A 42 0.92 -0.42 -9.42
C ILE A 42 0.34 0.93 -9.01
N ASN A 43 -0.98 1.00 -8.75
CA ASN A 43 -1.62 2.24 -8.32
C ASN A 43 -1.13 2.70 -6.93
N ILE A 44 -0.99 1.78 -5.97
CA ILE A 44 -0.44 2.09 -4.64
C ILE A 44 0.98 2.65 -4.77
N CYS A 45 1.88 1.91 -5.44
CA CYS A 45 3.28 2.30 -5.58
C CYS A 45 3.43 3.62 -6.35
N GLY A 46 2.76 3.75 -7.50
CA GLY A 46 2.81 4.97 -8.31
C GLY A 46 2.19 6.17 -7.61
N GLY A 47 1.04 5.99 -6.95
CA GLY A 47 0.33 7.05 -6.24
C GLY A 47 1.14 7.64 -5.10
N PHE A 48 1.75 6.81 -4.25
CA PHE A 48 2.58 7.28 -3.14
C PHE A 48 3.91 7.88 -3.62
N LEU A 49 4.53 7.33 -4.68
CA LEU A 49 5.76 7.90 -5.24
C LEU A 49 5.54 9.31 -5.80
N VAL A 50 4.46 9.51 -6.57
CA VAL A 50 4.11 10.82 -7.12
C VAL A 50 3.71 11.77 -6.00
N THR A 51 2.95 11.32 -5.01
CA THR A 51 2.60 12.12 -3.82
C THR A 51 3.87 12.62 -3.13
N LYS A 52 4.86 11.75 -2.90
CA LYS A 52 6.13 12.16 -2.28
C LYS A 52 6.83 13.25 -3.10
N ARG A 53 6.96 13.05 -4.42
CA ARG A 53 7.55 14.06 -5.32
C ARG A 53 6.79 15.40 -5.28
N MET A 54 5.46 15.36 -5.17
CA MET A 54 4.65 16.57 -5.05
C MET A 54 4.90 17.31 -3.73
N LEU A 55 4.99 16.57 -2.62
CA LEU A 55 5.24 17.15 -1.30
C LEU A 55 6.66 17.70 -1.17
N ASP A 56 7.65 17.02 -1.76
CA ASP A 56 9.05 17.45 -1.75
C ASP A 56 9.24 18.82 -2.45
N MET A 57 8.38 19.19 -3.41
CA MET A 57 8.43 20.52 -4.06
C MET A 57 8.01 21.68 -3.16
N PHE A 58 7.30 21.41 -2.05
CA PHE A 58 6.92 22.45 -1.08
C PHE A 58 7.99 22.69 -0.02
N ARG A 59 9.03 21.85 0.02
CA ARG A 59 10.15 21.98 0.96
C ARG A 59 11.05 23.16 0.58
N ARG A 60 11.40 23.98 1.56
CA ARG A 60 12.31 25.11 1.39
C ARG A 60 13.74 24.73 1.77
N PRO A 61 14.76 25.36 1.17
CA PRO A 61 16.16 25.11 1.53
C PRO A 61 16.53 25.43 2.99
N THR A 62 15.76 26.33 3.64
CA THR A 62 16.00 26.77 5.02
C THR A 62 15.24 25.94 6.06
N ASP A 63 14.49 24.93 5.64
CA ASP A 63 13.69 24.12 6.56
C ASP A 63 14.60 23.23 7.42
N PRO A 64 14.23 23.00 8.70
CA PRO A 64 14.99 22.11 9.58
C PRO A 64 15.04 20.67 9.04
N PRO A 65 16.01 19.86 9.48
CA PRO A 65 16.10 18.46 9.06
C PRO A 65 14.84 17.68 9.45
N GLU A 66 14.34 16.89 8.51
CA GLU A 66 13.13 16.08 8.66
C GLU A 66 13.45 14.70 9.22
N TYR A 67 12.63 14.23 10.16
CA TYR A 67 12.77 12.91 10.78
C TYR A 67 11.62 11.97 10.38
N ASN A 68 11.30 11.89 9.08
CA ASN A 68 10.14 11.17 8.57
C ASN A 68 10.15 9.66 8.90
N TYR A 69 11.32 9.07 9.15
CA TYR A 69 11.44 7.68 9.58
C TYR A 69 10.79 7.43 10.95
N LEU A 70 10.60 8.45 11.79
CA LEU A 70 9.92 8.31 13.08
C LEU A 70 8.44 7.92 12.90
N TYR A 71 7.81 8.30 11.78
CA TYR A 71 6.43 7.89 11.48
C TYR A 71 6.31 6.38 11.22
N ALA A 72 7.41 5.66 10.98
CA ALA A 72 7.39 4.21 10.92
C ALA A 72 7.13 3.55 12.28
N ILE A 73 7.38 4.25 13.40
CA ILE A 73 7.15 3.73 14.76
C ILE A 73 5.67 3.40 15.00
N PRO A 74 4.72 4.36 14.91
CA PRO A 74 3.30 4.06 15.11
C PRO A 74 2.76 3.06 14.07
N GLY A 75 3.22 3.13 12.82
CA GLY A 75 2.80 2.20 11.77
C GLY A 75 3.22 0.75 12.05
N ARG A 76 4.49 0.53 12.43
CA ARG A 76 5.00 -0.80 12.81
C ARG A 76 4.35 -1.30 14.09
N PHE A 77 4.17 -0.42 15.07
CA PHE A 77 3.48 -0.78 16.31
C PHE A 77 2.09 -1.31 16.03
N LEU A 78 1.31 -0.63 15.17
CA LEU A 78 -0.03 -1.08 14.79
C LEU A 78 -0.03 -2.47 14.13
N VAL A 79 0.88 -2.71 13.18
CA VAL A 79 0.99 -4.00 12.48
C VAL A 79 1.39 -5.13 13.42
N VAL A 80 2.38 -4.88 14.29
CA VAL A 80 2.82 -5.87 15.29
C VAL A 80 1.70 -6.17 16.28
N LEU A 81 0.99 -5.13 16.74
CA LEU A 81 -0.15 -5.30 17.63
C LEU A 81 -1.28 -6.12 16.98
N GLN A 82 -1.58 -5.88 15.71
CA GLN A 82 -2.55 -6.68 14.97
C GLN A 82 -2.10 -8.14 14.85
N HIS A 83 -0.80 -8.40 14.65
CA HIS A 83 -0.30 -9.76 14.56
C HIS A 83 -0.36 -10.50 15.91
N ILE A 84 -0.08 -9.80 17.02
CA ILE A 84 -0.21 -10.37 18.37
C ILE A 84 -1.66 -10.75 18.66
N ASN A 85 -2.63 -9.86 18.40
CA ASN A 85 -4.06 -10.14 18.62
C ASN A 85 -4.63 -11.28 17.76
N LEU A 86 -3.95 -11.69 16.68
CA LEU A 86 -4.35 -12.83 15.85
C LEU A 86 -3.79 -14.17 16.36
N VAL A 87 -2.85 -14.15 17.31
CA VAL A 87 -2.12 -15.33 17.81
C VAL A 87 -2.57 -15.77 19.22
N ILE A 88 -3.22 -14.87 19.97
CA ILE A 88 -3.94 -15.14 21.24
C ILE A 88 -5.42 -15.39 20.97
#